data_AF-A0A852I5H7-F1
#
_entry.id   AF-A0A852I5H7-F1
#
_cell.length_a   1.000
_cell.length_b   1.000
_cell.length_c   1.000
_cell.angle_alpha   90.00
_cell.angle_beta   90.00
_cell.angle_gamma   90.00
#
_symmetry.space_group_name_H-M   'P 1'
#
loop_
_entity.id
_entity.type
_entity.pdbx_description
1 polymer ?
#
loop_
_entity_poly.entity_id
_entity_poly.type
_entity_poly.pdbx_seq_one_letter_code
_entity_poly.pdbx_strand_id
1 'polypeptide(L)'
;DSQCKLEEIRQIFSRGPGQPILLWLYTCWCYGAAVNVFLYGYEAKQLGSLSGDVAIDRGIGADIGPLSLWMRLVSSVRKAHTKDELLVCRDRWNTAMEGVRYLAELTMADILFGNTQNSQYLYNPEGAYCTWPIWQAFTKSAPPLYAKALSLITWKRDLKVKQLHAYIWDCTPTPSSPPQDRFSHAETQPKEYSASSDDPCTICHEELDRNSCELACGHEFHGECIRMWLQEHSSTCPICRDYAVLPADVPARPAWNNSKHYKAKHRKRSVF
;
A
#
# COMPACT_ATOMS: atom_id res chain seq x y z
N ASP A 1 25.68 -18.68 3.71
CA ASP A 1 24.97 -17.43 3.38
C ASP A 1 23.46 -17.47 3.61
N SER A 2 22.74 -18.54 3.28
CA SER A 2 21.27 -18.60 3.43
C SER A 2 20.73 -18.39 4.86
N GLN A 3 21.50 -18.77 5.89
CA GLN A 3 21.12 -18.53 7.30
C GLN A 3 21.10 -17.04 7.66
N CYS A 4 22.02 -16.24 7.12
CA CYS A 4 22.08 -14.80 7.37
C CYS A 4 20.83 -14.11 6.79
N LYS A 5 20.44 -14.49 5.56
CA LYS A 5 19.23 -13.99 4.90
C LYS A 5 17.95 -14.31 5.68
N LEU A 6 17.84 -15.52 6.24
CA LEU A 6 16.66 -15.90 7.03
C LEU A 6 16.58 -15.14 8.34
N GLU A 7 17.72 -14.84 8.97
CA GLU A 7 17.78 -14.04 10.19
C GLU A 7 17.37 -12.58 9.94
N GLU A 8 17.82 -11.98 8.84
CA GLU A 8 17.41 -10.64 8.43
C GLU A 8 15.89 -10.56 8.20
N ILE A 9 15.30 -11.55 7.52
CA ILE A 9 13.84 -11.64 7.34
C ILE A 9 13.13 -11.70 8.69
N ARG A 10 13.64 -12.48 9.66
CA ARG A 10 13.03 -12.51 11.01
C ARG A 10 13.10 -11.16 11.68
N GLN A 11 14.23 -10.46 11.62
CA GLN A 11 14.39 -9.16 12.25
C GLN A 11 13.40 -8.13 11.70
N ILE A 12 13.16 -8.13 10.39
CA ILE A 12 12.29 -7.16 9.73
C ILE A 12 10.80 -7.49 9.92
N PHE A 13 10.44 -8.78 9.83
CA PHE A 13 9.03 -9.20 9.70
C PHE A 13 8.43 -9.81 10.98
N SER A 14 9.16 -9.87 12.09
CA SER A 14 8.61 -10.39 13.35
C SER A 14 7.59 -9.43 13.97
N ARG A 15 6.51 -10.01 14.52
CA ARG A 15 5.47 -9.28 15.23
C ARG A 15 5.97 -8.88 16.61
N GLY A 16 5.78 -7.61 16.97
CA GLY A 16 6.07 -7.12 18.32
C GLY A 16 5.09 -7.66 19.37
N PRO A 17 5.50 -7.72 20.65
CA PRO A 17 4.62 -8.16 21.73
C PRO A 17 3.39 -7.25 21.86
N GLY A 18 2.20 -7.85 21.88
CA GLY A 18 0.92 -7.11 21.98
C GLY A 18 0.50 -6.37 20.70
N GLN A 19 1.26 -6.47 19.60
CA GLN A 19 0.89 -5.85 18.34
C GLN A 19 -0.32 -6.59 17.71
N PRO A 20 -1.37 -5.86 17.28
CA PRO A 20 -2.50 -6.45 16.56
C PRO A 20 -2.04 -7.14 15.26
N ILE A 21 -2.60 -8.32 14.96
CA ILE A 21 -2.21 -9.12 13.78
C ILE A 21 -2.43 -8.34 12.48
N LEU A 22 -3.56 -7.63 12.35
CA LEU A 22 -3.88 -6.85 11.15
C LEU A 22 -2.88 -5.70 10.93
N LEU A 23 -2.50 -5.01 12.00
CA LEU A 23 -1.51 -3.94 11.93
C LEU A 23 -0.12 -4.48 11.63
N TRP A 24 0.28 -5.59 12.26
CA TRP A 24 1.53 -6.28 11.93
C TRP A 24 1.58 -6.70 10.46
N LEU A 25 0.51 -7.32 9.95
CA LEU A 25 0.42 -7.72 8.56
C LEU A 25 0.56 -6.51 7.63
N TYR A 26 -0.10 -5.39 7.92
CA TYR A 26 0.09 -4.14 7.19
C TYR A 26 1.54 -3.65 7.24
N THR A 27 2.22 -3.71 8.38
CA THR A 27 3.65 -3.34 8.44
C THR A 27 4.53 -4.26 7.59
N CYS A 28 4.25 -5.57 7.54
CA CYS A 28 4.96 -6.48 6.63
C CYS A 28 4.80 -6.09 5.16
N TRP A 29 3.62 -5.59 4.77
CA TRP A 29 3.42 -5.03 3.43
C TRP A 29 4.35 -3.85 3.18
N CYS A 30 4.36 -2.87 4.09
CA CYS A 30 5.18 -1.66 3.97
C CYS A 30 6.68 -1.97 3.89
N TYR A 31 7.16 -3.00 4.59
CA TYR A 31 8.54 -3.49 4.49
C TYR A 31 8.82 -4.31 3.22
N GLY A 32 7.85 -4.42 2.31
CA GLY A 32 8.04 -5.04 1.00
C GLY A 32 7.93 -6.56 1.00
N ALA A 33 7.20 -7.18 1.93
CA ALA A 33 7.01 -8.64 1.96
C ALA A 33 6.46 -9.23 0.65
N ALA A 34 5.82 -8.41 -0.19
CA ALA A 34 5.25 -8.84 -1.47
C ALA A 34 6.23 -8.85 -2.65
N VAL A 35 7.26 -7.99 -2.61
CA VAL A 35 8.16 -7.76 -3.74
C VAL A 35 9.59 -8.18 -3.41
N ASN A 36 10.01 -8.03 -2.15
CA ASN A 36 11.41 -8.21 -1.75
C ASN A 36 11.73 -9.61 -1.24
N VAL A 37 10.71 -10.39 -0.83
CA VAL A 37 10.91 -11.68 -0.18
C VAL A 37 10.10 -12.77 -0.88
N PHE A 38 10.80 -13.65 -1.60
CA PHE A 38 10.24 -14.86 -2.20
C PHE A 38 10.91 -16.10 -1.60
N LEU A 39 10.09 -17.06 -1.20
CA LEU A 39 10.53 -18.25 -0.49
C LEU A 39 9.82 -19.48 -1.03
N TYR A 40 10.56 -20.58 -1.15
CA TYR A 40 9.99 -21.92 -1.25
C TYR A 40 9.48 -22.38 0.11
N GLY A 41 8.62 -23.40 0.12
CA GLY A 41 8.03 -23.91 1.36
C GLY A 41 9.07 -24.36 2.40
N TYR A 42 10.19 -24.93 1.96
CA TYR A 42 11.25 -25.38 2.87
C TYR A 42 12.05 -24.23 3.49
N GLU A 43 12.21 -23.10 2.79
CA GLU A 43 12.85 -21.89 3.33
C GLU A 43 11.90 -21.19 4.29
N ALA A 44 10.63 -21.10 3.92
CA ALA A 44 9.57 -20.53 4.75
C ALA A 44 9.43 -21.27 6.09
N LYS A 45 9.54 -22.60 6.11
CA LYS A 45 9.57 -23.40 7.34
C LYS A 45 10.76 -23.09 8.24
N GLN A 46 11.89 -22.70 7.66
CA GLN A 46 13.08 -22.35 8.43
C GLN A 46 12.96 -20.98 9.10
N LEU A 47 12.01 -20.12 8.72
CA LEU A 47 11.82 -18.81 9.38
C LEU A 47 11.40 -18.94 10.85
N GLY A 48 10.80 -20.05 11.26
CA GLY A 48 10.31 -20.22 12.63
C GLY A 48 9.11 -19.32 12.92
N SER A 49 9.05 -18.78 14.14
CA SER A 49 7.94 -17.94 14.60
C SER A 49 8.14 -16.50 14.17
N LEU A 50 7.30 -15.99 13.25
CA LEU A 50 7.25 -14.57 12.90
C LEU A 50 6.09 -13.88 13.59
N SER A 51 4.94 -14.55 13.64
CA SER A 51 3.71 -13.99 14.21
C SER A 51 3.61 -14.22 15.72
N GLY A 52 4.27 -15.23 16.26
CA GLY A 52 4.00 -15.69 17.63
C GLY A 52 2.62 -16.37 17.77
N ASP A 53 1.97 -16.67 16.66
CA ASP A 53 0.75 -17.46 16.57
C ASP A 53 1.07 -18.77 15.82
N VAL A 54 0.88 -19.89 16.52
CA VAL A 54 1.27 -21.21 16.02
C VAL A 54 0.50 -21.59 14.75
N ALA A 55 -0.76 -21.16 14.59
CA ALA A 55 -1.55 -21.48 13.41
C ALA A 55 -1.07 -20.69 12.20
N ILE A 56 -0.78 -19.40 12.38
CA ILE A 56 -0.20 -18.56 11.32
C ILE A 56 1.18 -19.08 10.93
N ASP A 57 2.08 -19.29 11.89
CA ASP A 57 3.47 -19.67 11.63
C ASP A 57 3.58 -21.03 10.91
N ARG A 58 2.73 -21.99 11.27
CA ARG A 58 2.62 -23.27 10.53
C ARG A 58 2.10 -23.07 9.11
N GLY A 59 1.16 -22.14 8.91
CA GLY A 59 0.60 -21.82 7.61
C GLY A 59 1.62 -21.25 6.62
N ILE A 60 2.59 -20.45 7.10
CA ILE A 60 3.57 -19.76 6.25
C ILE A 60 4.36 -20.76 5.39
N GLY A 61 4.73 -21.90 5.98
CA GLY A 61 5.46 -22.98 5.31
C GLY A 61 4.59 -24.04 4.62
N ALA A 62 3.27 -23.88 4.57
CA ALA A 62 2.36 -24.91 4.06
C ALA A 62 2.47 -25.10 2.54
N ASP A 63 2.61 -24.02 1.79
CA ASP A 63 2.78 -24.08 0.33
C ASP A 63 4.22 -24.43 -0.04
N ILE A 64 4.38 -25.42 -0.92
CA ILE A 64 5.68 -25.96 -1.36
C ILE A 64 6.34 -25.05 -2.40
N GLY A 65 5.56 -24.43 -3.27
CA GLY A 65 6.03 -23.62 -4.40
C GLY A 65 6.63 -22.28 -3.99
N PRO A 66 7.25 -21.55 -4.93
CA PRO A 66 7.75 -20.21 -4.65
C PRO A 66 6.57 -19.24 -4.52
N LEU A 67 6.45 -18.60 -3.36
CA LEU A 67 5.48 -17.54 -3.09
C LEU A 67 6.18 -16.38 -2.40
N SER A 68 5.64 -15.17 -2.57
CA SER A 68 6.10 -14.04 -1.77
C SER A 68 5.73 -14.25 -0.30
N LEU A 69 6.53 -13.69 0.60
CA LEU A 69 6.25 -13.73 2.04
C LEU A 69 4.86 -13.16 2.32
N TRP A 70 4.46 -12.10 1.63
CA TRP A 70 3.12 -11.52 1.71
C TRP A 70 2.01 -12.53 1.41
N MET A 71 2.09 -13.25 0.28
CA MET A 71 1.06 -14.23 -0.09
C MET A 71 0.96 -15.35 0.94
N ARG A 72 2.10 -15.79 1.49
CA ARG A 72 2.15 -16.79 2.57
C ARG A 72 1.49 -16.26 3.83
N LEU A 73 1.82 -15.03 4.26
CA LEU A 73 1.26 -14.39 5.45
C LEU A 73 -0.25 -14.19 5.33
N VAL A 74 -0.73 -13.55 4.25
CA VAL A 74 -2.16 -13.31 4.00
C VAL A 74 -2.95 -14.62 3.98
N SER A 75 -2.44 -15.64 3.28
CA SER A 75 -3.09 -16.95 3.23
C SER A 75 -3.13 -17.65 4.58
N SER A 76 -2.09 -17.49 5.40
CA SER A 76 -1.99 -18.11 6.72
C SER A 76 -2.92 -17.44 7.72
N VAL A 77 -2.93 -16.11 7.77
CA VAL A 77 -3.82 -15.32 8.64
C VAL A 77 -5.28 -15.59 8.29
N ARG A 78 -5.63 -15.61 6.99
CA ARG A 78 -7.01 -15.89 6.53
C ARG A 78 -7.51 -17.29 6.92
N LYS A 79 -6.60 -18.26 7.04
CA LYS A 79 -6.93 -19.63 7.47
C LYS A 79 -6.96 -19.79 8.99
N ALA A 80 -6.13 -19.02 9.70
CA ALA A 80 -5.98 -19.13 11.15
C ALA A 80 -7.08 -18.41 11.93
N HIS A 81 -7.65 -17.33 11.38
CA HIS A 81 -8.60 -16.48 12.09
C HIS A 81 -9.82 -16.10 11.28
N THR A 82 -10.88 -15.73 12.00
CA THR A 82 -12.06 -15.07 11.45
C THR A 82 -11.94 -13.54 11.53
N LYS A 83 -12.81 -12.83 10.82
CA LYS A 83 -12.85 -11.36 10.85
C LYS A 83 -13.12 -10.82 12.26
N ASP A 84 -14.04 -11.45 12.99
CA ASP A 84 -14.50 -10.99 14.30
C ASP A 84 -13.45 -11.19 15.40
N GLU A 85 -12.57 -12.20 15.25
CA GLU A 85 -11.43 -12.43 16.15
C GLU A 85 -10.35 -11.35 16.00
N LEU A 86 -10.14 -10.87 14.78
CA LEU A 86 -9.04 -9.94 14.46
C LEU A 86 -9.44 -8.47 14.61
N LEU A 87 -10.70 -8.14 14.35
CA LEU A 87 -11.20 -6.78 14.39
C LEU A 87 -12.04 -6.56 15.65
N VAL A 88 -11.38 -6.23 16.76
CA VAL A 88 -12.08 -5.83 17.98
C VAL A 88 -12.76 -4.48 17.73
N CYS A 89 -14.07 -4.41 17.97
CA CYS A 89 -14.84 -3.19 17.80
C CYS A 89 -14.20 -2.06 18.62
N ARG A 90 -13.63 -1.07 17.94
CA ARG A 90 -13.06 0.10 18.60
C ARG A 90 -14.17 1.12 18.80
N ASP A 91 -14.41 1.49 20.06
CA ASP A 91 -15.43 2.48 20.37
C ASP A 91 -15.12 3.84 19.73
N ARG A 92 -13.87 4.31 19.85
CA ARG A 92 -13.36 5.56 19.25
C ARG A 92 -11.85 5.55 19.04
N TRP A 93 -11.38 6.33 18.08
CA TRP A 93 -9.98 6.78 17.98
C TRP A 93 -9.90 8.26 18.35
N ASN A 94 -8.76 8.74 18.87
CA ASN A 94 -8.64 10.12 19.40
C ASN A 94 -7.56 10.94 18.68
N THR A 95 -6.52 10.27 18.19
CA THR A 95 -5.42 10.91 17.45
C THR A 95 -5.43 10.49 15.98
N ALA A 96 -4.81 11.28 15.11
CA ALA A 96 -4.65 10.89 13.71
C ALA A 96 -3.87 9.58 13.57
N MET A 97 -2.81 9.39 14.36
CA MET A 97 -2.06 8.13 14.38
C MET A 97 -2.96 6.94 14.72
N GLU A 98 -3.85 7.08 15.72
CA GLU A 98 -4.83 6.04 16.05
C GLU A 98 -5.87 5.83 14.94
N GLY A 99 -6.32 6.89 14.29
CA GLY A 99 -7.24 6.83 13.16
C GLY A 99 -6.62 6.13 11.96
N VAL A 100 -5.38 6.49 11.59
CA VAL A 100 -4.60 5.85 10.53
C VAL A 100 -4.40 4.36 10.80
N ARG A 101 -4.02 3.99 12.03
CA ARG A 101 -3.88 2.58 12.42
C ARG A 101 -5.19 1.82 12.30
N TYR A 102 -6.29 2.42 12.76
CA TYR A 102 -7.61 1.79 12.68
C TYR A 102 -8.08 1.64 11.23
N LEU A 103 -7.82 2.64 10.38
CA LEU A 103 -8.10 2.57 8.95
C LEU A 103 -7.31 1.44 8.29
N ALA A 104 -6.02 1.29 8.61
CA ALA A 104 -5.20 0.18 8.12
C ALA A 104 -5.73 -1.20 8.56
N GLU A 105 -6.18 -1.33 9.82
CA GLU A 105 -6.81 -2.56 10.32
C GLU A 105 -8.10 -2.89 9.57
N LEU A 106 -8.98 -1.89 9.35
CA LEU A 106 -10.20 -2.05 8.56
C LEU A 106 -9.90 -2.49 7.13
N THR A 107 -8.90 -1.87 6.49
CA THR A 107 -8.45 -2.23 5.15
C THR A 107 -7.93 -3.66 5.09
N MET A 108 -7.11 -4.06 6.06
CA MET A 108 -6.58 -5.42 6.11
C MET A 108 -7.67 -6.47 6.35
N ALA A 109 -8.64 -6.18 7.23
CA ALA A 109 -9.78 -7.06 7.45
C ALA A 109 -10.64 -7.19 6.18
N ASP A 110 -10.85 -6.12 5.44
CA ASP A 110 -11.60 -6.15 4.18
C ASP A 110 -10.83 -6.89 3.07
N ILE A 111 -9.50 -6.78 3.01
CA ILE A 111 -8.68 -7.58 2.10
C ILE A 111 -8.76 -9.08 2.41
N LEU A 112 -8.68 -9.44 3.68
CA LEU A 112 -8.68 -10.85 4.11
C LEU A 112 -10.07 -11.49 3.98
N PHE A 113 -11.14 -10.76 4.31
CA PHE A 113 -12.48 -11.32 4.51
C PHE A 113 -13.59 -10.59 3.76
N GLY A 114 -13.28 -9.54 3.00
CA GLY A 114 -14.25 -8.79 2.21
C GLY A 114 -14.73 -9.57 0.99
N ASN A 115 -15.87 -9.15 0.46
CA ASN A 115 -16.58 -9.81 -0.62
C ASN A 115 -16.06 -9.29 -1.98
N THR A 116 -14.84 -9.68 -2.38
CA THR A 116 -14.21 -9.14 -3.59
C THR A 116 -14.33 -10.09 -4.78
N GLN A 117 -15.15 -9.69 -5.76
CA GLN A 117 -15.14 -10.26 -7.12
C GLN A 117 -13.86 -9.88 -7.91
N ASN A 118 -12.90 -9.18 -7.29
CA ASN A 118 -11.77 -8.56 -7.96
C ASN A 118 -10.44 -9.06 -7.36
N SER A 119 -10.07 -10.28 -7.76
CA SER A 119 -8.86 -11.00 -7.31
C SER A 119 -7.53 -10.29 -7.58
N GLN A 120 -7.53 -9.23 -8.40
CA GLN A 120 -6.31 -8.50 -8.79
C GLN A 120 -5.86 -7.44 -7.77
N TYR A 121 -6.75 -7.01 -6.86
CA TYR A 121 -6.45 -6.02 -5.79
C TYR A 121 -6.32 -6.64 -4.40
N LEU A 122 -6.53 -7.95 -4.29
CA LEU A 122 -6.53 -8.76 -3.06
C LEU A 122 -5.20 -8.73 -2.28
N TYR A 123 -4.21 -7.98 -2.77
CA TYR A 123 -2.84 -8.04 -2.28
C TYR A 123 -2.16 -6.68 -2.17
N ASN A 124 -2.80 -5.52 -2.39
CA ASN A 124 -2.16 -4.21 -2.19
C ASN A 124 -3.04 -3.29 -1.33
N PRO A 125 -2.75 -3.13 -0.03
CA PRO A 125 -3.52 -2.27 0.86
C PRO A 125 -3.44 -0.77 0.54
N GLU A 126 -2.37 -0.28 -0.09
CA GLU A 126 -2.26 1.14 -0.47
C GLU A 126 -3.12 1.48 -1.70
N GLY A 127 -3.32 0.48 -2.57
CA GLY A 127 -4.23 0.57 -3.71
C GLY A 127 -5.69 0.30 -3.38
N ALA A 128 -5.99 -0.08 -2.12
CA ALA A 128 -7.33 -0.49 -1.73
C ALA A 128 -8.33 0.68 -1.77
N TYR A 129 -9.55 0.37 -2.22
CA TYR A 129 -10.67 1.27 -2.13
C TYR A 129 -11.22 1.30 -0.70
N CYS A 130 -11.63 2.48 -0.26
CA CYS A 130 -12.42 2.64 0.94
C CYS A 130 -13.83 2.11 0.64
N THR A 131 -14.06 0.83 0.89
CA THR A 131 -15.38 0.22 0.71
C THR A 131 -16.39 0.85 1.66
N TRP A 132 -17.69 0.75 1.34
CA TRP A 132 -18.73 1.30 2.21
C TRP A 132 -18.64 0.77 3.66
N PRO A 133 -18.39 -0.52 3.92
CA PRO A 133 -18.17 -1.02 5.28
C PRO A 133 -16.99 -0.36 6.00
N ILE A 134 -15.86 -0.14 5.31
CA ILE A 134 -14.70 0.56 5.88
C ILE A 134 -15.10 2.00 6.24
N TRP A 135 -15.72 2.72 5.29
CA TRP A 135 -16.16 4.10 5.49
C TRP A 135 -17.09 4.24 6.69
N GLN A 136 -18.10 3.39 6.78
CA GLN A 136 -19.09 3.41 7.85
C GLN A 136 -18.47 3.10 9.22
N ALA A 137 -17.60 2.08 9.30
CA ALA A 137 -16.91 1.73 10.55
C ALA A 137 -15.97 2.84 11.00
N PHE A 138 -15.21 3.42 10.06
CA PHE A 138 -14.24 4.46 10.33
C PHE A 138 -14.89 5.76 10.83
N THR A 139 -15.90 6.25 10.10
CA THR A 139 -16.62 7.49 10.43
C THR A 139 -17.44 7.39 11.71
N LYS A 140 -18.07 6.23 11.98
CA LYS A 140 -18.81 6.00 13.22
C LYS A 140 -17.91 6.06 14.46
N SER A 141 -16.64 5.67 14.31
CA SER A 141 -15.65 5.67 15.40
C SER A 141 -14.88 6.99 15.50
N ALA A 142 -15.16 7.96 14.63
CA ALA A 142 -14.44 9.21 14.57
C ALA A 142 -14.80 10.12 15.76
N PRO A 143 -13.80 10.76 16.40
CA PRO A 143 -14.07 11.70 17.48
C PRO A 143 -14.54 13.04 16.89
N PRO A 144 -15.15 13.93 17.69
CA PRO A 144 -15.81 15.14 17.19
C PRO A 144 -14.95 16.03 16.29
N LEU A 145 -13.65 16.15 16.59
CA LEU A 145 -12.69 16.93 15.80
C LEU A 145 -12.63 16.48 14.34
N TYR A 146 -12.57 15.17 14.11
CA TYR A 146 -12.48 14.61 12.76
C TYR A 146 -13.85 14.30 12.16
N ALA A 147 -14.88 14.09 12.98
CA ALA A 147 -16.25 13.87 12.49
C ALA A 147 -16.74 15.04 11.63
N LYS A 148 -16.44 16.29 12.05
CA LYS A 148 -16.77 17.48 11.26
C LYS A 148 -16.03 17.49 9.92
N ALA A 149 -14.72 17.21 9.93
CA ALA A 149 -13.92 17.16 8.72
C ALA A 149 -14.40 16.05 7.76
N LEU A 150 -14.59 14.83 8.28
CA LEU A 150 -15.08 13.68 7.53
C LEU A 150 -16.48 13.90 6.94
N SER A 151 -17.33 14.71 7.58
CA SER A 151 -18.66 15.05 7.05
C SER A 151 -18.61 15.89 5.76
N LEU A 152 -17.47 16.54 5.48
CA LEU A 152 -17.25 17.28 4.24
C LEU A 152 -16.84 16.36 3.08
N ILE A 153 -16.44 15.12 3.37
CA ILE A 153 -16.09 14.13 2.36
C ILE A 153 -17.34 13.34 1.99
N THR A 154 -17.69 13.38 0.71
CA THR A 154 -18.71 12.47 0.16
C THR A 154 -18.05 11.15 -0.20
N TRP A 155 -18.52 10.05 0.40
CA TRP A 155 -18.06 8.72 0.03
C TRP A 155 -18.40 8.42 -1.44
N LYS A 156 -17.42 7.87 -2.17
CA LYS A 156 -17.56 7.40 -3.55
C LYS A 156 -16.90 6.04 -3.70
N ARG A 157 -17.32 5.25 -4.69
CA ARG A 157 -16.80 3.89 -4.93
C ARG A 157 -15.31 3.86 -5.29
N ASP A 158 -14.79 4.94 -5.84
CA ASP A 158 -13.41 5.12 -6.26
C ASP A 158 -12.52 5.78 -5.20
N LEU A 159 -13.08 6.15 -4.04
CA LEU A 159 -12.32 6.70 -2.90
C LEU A 159 -11.27 5.67 -2.45
N LYS A 160 -9.99 6.05 -2.49
CA LYS A 160 -8.90 5.17 -2.03
C LYS A 160 -8.59 5.39 -0.56
N VAL A 161 -8.19 4.32 0.13
CA VAL A 161 -7.78 4.37 1.54
C VAL A 161 -6.67 5.41 1.76
N LYS A 162 -5.71 5.51 0.83
CA LYS A 162 -4.62 6.50 0.90
C LYS A 162 -5.09 7.96 0.89
N GLN A 163 -6.21 8.26 0.25
CA GLN A 163 -6.77 9.62 0.24
C GLN A 163 -7.34 9.97 1.62
N LEU A 164 -8.02 9.01 2.25
CA LEU A 164 -8.54 9.17 3.61
C LEU A 164 -7.39 9.26 4.64
N HIS A 165 -6.32 8.49 4.45
CA HIS A 165 -5.09 8.58 5.24
C HIS A 165 -4.49 10.00 5.23
N ALA A 166 -4.28 10.57 4.04
CA ALA A 166 -3.74 11.93 3.88
C ALA A 166 -4.65 12.97 4.58
N TYR A 167 -5.96 12.87 4.35
CA TYR A 167 -6.93 13.79 4.94
C TYR A 167 -6.91 13.80 6.48
N ILE A 168 -6.77 12.62 7.11
CA ILE A 168 -6.66 12.52 8.57
C ILE A 168 -5.44 13.28 9.06
N TRP A 169 -4.31 13.24 8.33
CA TRP A 169 -3.11 13.97 8.72
C TRP A 169 -3.26 15.48 8.54
N ASP A 170 -3.83 15.91 7.41
CA ASP A 170 -4.04 17.33 7.11
C ASP A 170 -4.98 18.02 8.11
N CYS A 171 -5.93 17.27 8.67
CA CYS A 171 -6.86 17.78 9.68
C CYS A 171 -6.29 17.85 11.10
N THR A 172 -5.02 17.46 11.31
CA THR A 172 -4.43 17.54 12.64
C THR A 172 -3.95 18.94 12.98
N PRO A 173 -4.40 19.51 14.12
CA PRO A 173 -3.85 20.76 14.58
C PRO A 173 -2.38 20.54 14.96
N THR A 174 -1.46 21.16 14.22
CA THR A 174 -0.05 21.18 14.60
C THR A 174 0.13 22.07 15.84
N PRO A 175 1.01 21.70 16.80
CA PRO A 175 1.24 22.49 18.01
C PRO A 175 1.75 23.93 17.77
N SER A 176 2.13 24.26 16.54
CA SER A 176 2.80 25.50 16.15
C SER A 176 1.94 26.44 15.28
N SER A 177 0.66 26.13 15.04
CA SER A 177 -0.20 26.98 14.20
C SER A 177 -1.17 27.81 15.06
N PRO A 178 -1.19 29.16 14.94
CA PRO A 178 -2.28 29.96 15.48
C PRO A 178 -3.61 29.54 14.83
N PRO A 179 -4.78 29.80 15.45
CA PRO A 179 -6.06 29.50 14.83
C PRO A 179 -6.22 30.33 13.56
N GLN A 180 -5.91 29.75 12.41
CA GLN A 180 -6.15 30.39 11.13
C GLN A 180 -7.57 30.06 10.70
N ASP A 181 -8.40 31.09 10.83
CA ASP A 181 -9.64 31.25 10.11
C ASP A 181 -9.33 31.23 8.61
N ARG A 182 -9.30 30.04 8.01
CA ARG A 182 -9.06 29.85 6.57
C ARG A 182 -10.33 29.47 5.84
N PHE A 183 -11.40 30.25 6.02
CA PHE A 183 -12.46 30.33 5.00
C PHE A 183 -13.04 31.75 4.97
N SER A 184 -12.48 32.58 4.09
CA SER A 184 -13.24 33.67 3.49
C SER A 184 -12.90 33.78 2.00
N HIS A 185 -13.87 33.32 1.22
CA HIS A 185 -14.21 33.69 -0.16
C HIS A 185 -13.13 33.59 -1.26
N ALA A 186 -13.29 32.57 -2.11
CA ALA A 186 -13.33 32.79 -3.55
C ALA A 186 -14.30 31.79 -4.19
N GLU A 187 -15.25 32.36 -4.93
CA GLU A 187 -16.40 31.71 -5.54
C GLU A 187 -16.05 30.67 -6.61
N THR A 188 -16.96 29.70 -6.69
CA THR A 188 -17.37 28.89 -7.83
C THR A 188 -17.01 29.44 -9.22
N GLN A 189 -16.30 28.62 -10.01
CA GLN A 189 -16.67 28.38 -11.41
C GLN A 189 -16.39 26.90 -11.79
N PRO A 190 -17.31 26.24 -12.52
CA PRO A 190 -17.07 24.92 -13.08
C PRO A 190 -16.17 25.06 -14.31
N LYS A 191 -14.94 24.56 -14.25
CA LYS A 191 -14.11 24.41 -15.45
C LYS A 191 -14.51 23.14 -16.19
N GLU A 192 -15.19 23.36 -17.31
CA GLU A 192 -15.36 22.40 -18.37
C GLU A 192 -14.01 21.79 -18.76
N TYR A 193 -14.00 20.47 -18.90
CA TYR A 193 -12.85 19.69 -19.31
C TYR A 193 -12.66 19.85 -20.83
N SER A 194 -11.86 20.84 -21.23
CA SER A 194 -11.24 20.84 -22.56
C SER A 194 -9.85 20.22 -22.44
N ALA A 195 -9.67 19.06 -23.08
CA ALA A 195 -8.38 18.41 -23.20
C ALA A 195 -7.41 19.28 -24.01
N SER A 196 -6.39 19.84 -23.35
CA SER A 196 -5.13 20.25 -23.97
C SER A 196 -4.03 20.22 -22.91
N SER A 197 -3.12 19.27 -23.04
CA SER A 197 -1.87 19.14 -22.29
C SER A 197 -0.87 20.18 -22.79
N ASP A 198 -0.57 21.22 -22.00
CA ASP A 198 0.54 22.17 -22.25
C ASP A 198 0.93 22.90 -20.94
N ASP A 199 1.05 22.19 -19.81
CA ASP A 199 1.62 22.78 -18.60
C ASP A 199 3.17 22.79 -18.70
N PRO A 200 3.87 23.93 -18.51
CA PRO A 200 5.33 23.99 -18.61
C PRO A 200 6.03 23.30 -17.43
N CYS A 201 7.25 22.82 -17.65
CA CYS A 201 8.06 22.20 -16.60
C CYS A 201 8.36 23.20 -15.48
N THR A 202 7.94 22.94 -14.25
CA THR A 202 8.10 23.92 -13.15
C THR A 202 9.52 24.02 -12.59
N ILE A 203 10.49 23.26 -13.13
CA ILE A 203 11.89 23.31 -12.72
C ILE A 203 12.68 24.31 -13.59
N CYS A 204 12.50 24.25 -14.91
CA CYS A 204 13.17 25.15 -15.86
C CYS A 204 12.24 26.23 -16.45
N HIS A 205 10.93 26.10 -16.25
CA HIS A 205 9.87 26.98 -16.76
C HIS A 205 9.75 26.98 -18.30
N GLU A 206 10.22 25.92 -18.96
CA GLU A 206 10.12 25.71 -20.42
C GLU A 206 9.03 24.68 -20.76
N GLU A 207 8.53 24.72 -22.01
CA GLU A 207 7.52 23.76 -22.52
C GLU A 207 8.02 22.31 -22.42
N LEU A 208 7.13 21.40 -22.00
CA LEU A 208 7.43 19.97 -21.93
C LEU A 208 7.66 19.42 -23.34
N ASP A 209 8.79 18.74 -23.54
CA ASP A 209 9.12 18.07 -24.81
C ASP A 209 8.73 16.58 -24.76
N ARG A 210 9.08 15.82 -25.81
CA ARG A 210 8.82 14.37 -25.87
C ARG A 210 9.59 13.56 -24.83
N ASN A 211 10.49 14.17 -24.06
CA ASN A 211 11.26 13.57 -22.98
C ASN A 211 10.71 13.95 -21.61
N SER A 212 9.43 14.32 -21.55
CA SER A 212 8.70 14.50 -20.31
C SER A 212 8.63 13.19 -19.50
N CYS A 213 8.63 13.35 -18.18
CA CYS A 213 8.67 12.27 -17.20
C CYS A 213 7.59 12.56 -16.17
N GLU A 214 6.56 11.71 -16.14
CA GLU A 214 5.50 11.76 -15.15
C GLU A 214 5.90 10.93 -13.91
N LEU A 215 5.88 11.56 -12.74
CA LEU A 215 6.14 10.90 -11.46
C LEU A 215 4.91 10.10 -10.99
N ALA A 216 5.08 9.19 -10.05
CA ALA A 216 3.98 8.39 -9.47
C ALA A 216 2.88 9.24 -8.78
N CYS A 217 3.18 10.49 -8.44
CA CYS A 217 2.22 11.47 -7.94
C CYS A 217 1.39 12.16 -9.05
N GLY A 218 1.70 11.91 -10.33
CA GLY A 218 1.01 12.47 -11.49
C GLY A 218 1.53 13.83 -11.97
N HIS A 219 2.69 14.28 -11.46
CA HIS A 219 3.31 15.53 -11.88
C HIS A 219 4.37 15.29 -12.96
N GLU A 220 4.38 16.13 -13.98
CA GLU A 220 5.21 15.98 -15.17
C GLU A 220 6.32 17.05 -15.25
N PHE A 221 7.52 16.62 -15.61
CA PHE A 221 8.72 17.45 -15.73
C PHE A 221 9.58 16.96 -16.90
N HIS A 222 10.55 17.72 -17.39
CA HIS A 222 11.58 17.13 -18.24
C HIS A 222 12.36 16.06 -17.47
N GLY A 223 12.63 14.92 -18.11
CA GLY A 223 13.34 13.80 -17.49
C GLY A 223 14.67 14.20 -16.84
N GLU A 224 15.44 15.09 -17.48
CA GLU A 224 16.71 15.59 -16.94
C GLU A 224 16.51 16.53 -15.75
N CYS A 225 15.52 17.43 -15.82
CA CYS A 225 15.21 18.37 -14.74
C CYS A 225 14.83 17.65 -13.45
N ILE A 226 13.93 16.67 -13.54
CA ILE A 226 13.53 15.92 -12.36
C ILE A 226 14.63 14.98 -11.87
N ARG A 227 15.44 14.44 -12.77
CA ARG A 227 16.59 13.60 -12.39
C ARG A 227 17.65 14.39 -11.62
N MET A 228 18.02 15.58 -12.08
CA MET A 228 18.92 16.47 -11.36
C MET A 228 18.34 16.87 -10.00
N TRP A 229 17.06 17.22 -9.95
CA TRP A 229 16.38 17.56 -8.69
C TRP A 229 16.46 16.43 -7.66
N LEU A 230 16.19 15.19 -8.08
CA LEU A 230 16.22 14.02 -7.20
C LEU A 230 17.61 13.64 -6.72
N GLN A 231 18.65 13.94 -7.51
CA GLN A 231 20.04 13.64 -7.17
C GLN A 231 20.69 14.73 -6.31
N GLU A 232 20.44 16.00 -6.61
CA GLU A 232 21.18 17.12 -6.05
C GLU A 232 20.45 17.86 -4.93
N HIS A 233 19.10 17.83 -4.91
CA HIS A 233 18.31 18.70 -4.04
C HIS A 233 17.44 17.93 -3.03
N SER A 234 16.63 16.97 -3.49
CA SER A 234 15.75 16.19 -2.60
C SER A 234 15.17 14.98 -3.31
N SER A 235 14.97 13.85 -2.63
CA SER A 235 14.31 12.64 -3.16
C SER A 235 12.76 12.74 -3.27
N THR A 236 12.24 13.96 -3.35
CA THR A 236 10.79 14.26 -3.31
C THR A 236 10.37 15.15 -4.47
N CYS A 237 9.13 14.99 -4.95
CA CYS A 237 8.52 15.80 -6.00
C CYS A 237 8.56 17.31 -5.66
N PRO A 238 9.00 18.19 -6.59
CA PRO A 238 9.01 19.65 -6.37
C PRO A 238 7.63 20.26 -6.06
N ILE A 239 6.55 19.64 -6.56
CA ILE A 239 5.19 20.20 -6.47
C ILE A 239 4.48 19.71 -5.20
N CYS A 240 4.43 18.41 -4.94
CA CYS A 240 3.69 17.85 -3.81
C CYS A 240 4.56 17.34 -2.66
N ARG A 241 5.88 17.28 -2.82
CA ARG A 241 6.85 16.73 -1.85
C ARG A 241 6.66 15.23 -1.52
N ASP A 242 5.89 14.50 -2.32
CA ASP A 242 5.87 13.03 -2.24
C ASP A 242 7.19 12.43 -2.71
N TYR A 243 7.59 11.28 -2.16
CA TYR A 243 8.79 10.57 -2.62
C TYR A 243 8.67 10.18 -4.10
N ALA A 244 9.70 10.51 -4.86
CA ALA A 244 9.72 10.37 -6.30
C ALA A 244 10.79 9.36 -6.72
N VAL A 245 10.37 8.36 -7.50
CA VAL A 245 11.25 7.36 -8.13
C VAL A 245 11.12 7.55 -9.64
N LEU A 246 12.26 7.69 -10.34
CA LEU A 246 12.25 7.83 -11.79
C LEU A 246 11.86 6.50 -12.46
N PRO A 247 11.06 6.53 -13.54
CA PRO A 247 10.70 5.33 -14.29
C PRO A 247 11.89 4.52 -14.82
N ALA A 248 13.04 5.17 -15.05
CA ALA A 248 14.28 4.52 -15.50
C ALA A 248 15.00 3.70 -14.41
N ASP A 249 14.71 3.97 -13.13
CA ASP A 249 15.28 3.27 -11.97
C ASP A 249 14.31 2.20 -11.43
N VAL A 250 13.16 2.01 -12.07
CA VAL A 250 12.30 0.85 -11.85
C VAL A 250 12.94 -0.33 -12.57
N PRO A 251 13.44 -1.39 -11.87
CA PRO A 251 13.99 -2.54 -12.55
C PRO A 251 12.95 -3.11 -13.50
N ALA A 252 13.29 -3.14 -14.79
CA ALA A 252 12.40 -3.62 -15.84
C ALA A 252 11.84 -4.99 -15.45
N ARG A 253 10.51 -5.13 -15.47
CA ARG A 253 9.83 -6.42 -15.31
C ARG A 253 10.45 -7.40 -16.30
N PRO A 254 10.91 -8.59 -15.89
CA PRO A 254 11.28 -9.61 -16.86
C PRO A 254 10.01 -9.98 -17.65
N ALA A 255 10.01 -9.66 -18.95
CA ALA A 255 9.02 -10.16 -19.89
C ALA A 255 9.17 -11.68 -19.97
N TRP A 256 8.37 -12.41 -19.19
CA TRP A 256 8.40 -13.87 -19.23
C TRP A 256 7.70 -14.36 -20.50
N ASN A 257 8.51 -14.70 -21.49
CA ASN A 257 8.09 -15.20 -22.80
C ASN A 257 7.70 -16.69 -22.67
N ASN A 258 6.41 -16.97 -22.52
CA ASN A 258 5.84 -18.32 -22.53
C ASN A 258 5.88 -18.93 -23.95
N SER A 259 7.03 -19.41 -24.42
CA SER A 259 7.06 -20.11 -25.72
C SER A 259 8.11 -21.22 -25.88
N LYS A 260 8.96 -21.52 -24.88
CA LYS A 260 10.02 -22.53 -25.07
C LYS A 260 10.06 -23.71 -24.08
N HIS A 261 9.21 -23.74 -23.06
CA HIS A 261 9.25 -24.83 -22.06
C HIS A 261 8.08 -25.84 -22.11
N TYR A 262 7.07 -25.64 -22.98
CA TYR A 262 5.91 -26.54 -23.09
C TYR A 262 6.09 -27.73 -24.06
N LYS A 263 7.26 -27.89 -24.70
CA LYS A 263 7.50 -28.98 -25.69
C LYS A 263 8.59 -29.99 -25.34
N ALA A 264 9.17 -29.95 -24.14
CA ALA A 264 10.31 -30.83 -23.80
C ALA A 264 10.04 -31.97 -22.80
N LYS A 265 8.80 -32.18 -22.31
CA LYS A 265 8.52 -33.22 -21.28
C LYS A 265 7.39 -34.22 -21.56
N HIS A 266 6.93 -34.35 -22.81
CA HIS A 266 6.06 -35.46 -23.24
C HIS A 266 6.63 -36.21 -24.45
N ARG A 267 7.78 -36.89 -24.27
CA ARG A 267 8.12 -38.05 -25.11
C ARG A 267 9.15 -38.93 -24.41
N LYS A 268 8.68 -39.83 -23.54
CA LYS A 268 9.25 -41.17 -23.25
C LYS A 268 8.46 -41.83 -22.10
N ARG A 269 8.23 -43.14 -22.24
CA ARG A 269 7.23 -44.04 -21.60
C ARG A 269 5.91 -44.06 -22.40
N SER A 270 5.42 -45.14 -23.00
CA SER A 270 5.63 -46.60 -22.87
C SER A 270 5.11 -47.23 -24.18
N VAL A 271 5.85 -48.09 -24.87
CA VAL A 271 5.58 -49.55 -25.00
C VAL A 271 4.09 -49.86 -25.17
N PHE A 272 3.66 -50.08 -26.42
CA PHE A 272 3.16 -51.35 -27.00
C PHE A 272 3.30 -51.27 -28.53
#